data_AF-I0FF11-F1
#
_entry.id   AF-I0FF11-F1
#
_cell.length_a   1.000
_cell.length_b   1.000
_cell.length_c   1.000
_cell.angle_alpha   90.00
_cell.angle_beta   90.00
_cell.angle_gamma   90.00
#
_symmetry.space_group_name_H-M   'P 1'
#
loop_
_entity.id
_entity.type
_entity.pdbx_description
1 polymer ?
#
loop_
_entity_poly.entity_id
_entity_poly.type
_entity_poly.pdbx_seq_one_letter_code
_entity_poly.pdbx_strand_id
1 'polypeptide(L)'
;MSDVLGFTAKVDTKKNEVGEYFNSLGVKLEEATKELEEVAKKSETDTNKGDLSKNPIREAINVAKGILGTLKGHLESLKGIGDGTIVGEAASDAQGTTPADDELKKAFKSLQAIVKVATDVGIAKLIEGSTTLKVDNVDNKDGAKILATSAGKPEAGDAGKAAMILATVSGEEMLASIILSKESDAALNNAASGLTTAMNFARGGSAAHLAGADAAKAAAVAGGIALRSLVKTGKLASAAAGQGGQGEVQKVGLIAANKLLVAVEEIIKKAVKNVIGEAKGKIDKAREPKAVGQQ
;
A
#
# COMPACT_ATOMS: atom_id res chain seq x y z
N MET A 1 16.21 17.76 -7.97
CA MET A 1 15.39 17.28 -6.84
C MET A 1 15.18 15.81 -7.05
N SER A 2 15.51 14.97 -6.07
CA SER A 2 15.28 13.52 -6.16
C SER A 2 13.78 13.28 -6.04
N ASP A 3 13.19 12.67 -7.07
CA ASP A 3 11.75 12.38 -7.20
C ASP A 3 11.25 11.25 -6.28
N VAL A 4 12.09 10.73 -5.38
CA VAL A 4 11.69 9.76 -4.35
C VAL A 4 11.56 10.51 -3.02
N LEU A 5 10.47 11.24 -2.87
CA LEU A 5 10.00 11.63 -1.55
C LEU A 5 9.39 10.39 -0.91
N GLY A 6 10.00 9.92 0.16
CA GLY A 6 9.42 9.01 1.15
C GLY A 6 9.95 7.58 1.10
N PHE A 7 10.37 7.14 2.28
CA PHE A 7 10.91 5.85 2.68
C PHE A 7 11.17 4.78 1.60
N THR A 8 12.43 4.41 1.44
CA THR A 8 12.84 3.22 0.68
C THR A 8 13.44 2.21 1.63
N ALA A 9 12.82 1.03 1.74
CA ALA A 9 13.36 -0.08 2.51
C ALA A 9 14.67 -0.57 1.87
N LYS A 10 15.63 -0.88 2.73
CA LYS A 10 16.95 -1.46 2.41
C LYS A 10 17.02 -2.90 2.93
N VAL A 11 18.11 -3.59 2.62
CA VAL A 11 18.33 -5.00 2.98
C VAL A 11 18.30 -5.27 4.48
N ASP A 12 18.58 -4.27 5.31
CA ASP A 12 18.60 -4.34 6.76
C ASP A 12 17.37 -3.69 7.41
N THR A 13 16.54 -2.99 6.63
CA THR A 13 15.32 -2.34 7.11
C THR A 13 14.39 -3.34 7.75
N LYS A 14 13.93 -3.03 8.95
CA LYS A 14 12.99 -3.86 9.70
C LYS A 14 11.55 -3.57 9.31
N LYS A 15 10.69 -4.58 9.40
CA LYS A 15 9.27 -4.42 9.08
C LYS A 15 8.57 -3.41 10.00
N ASN A 16 8.94 -3.35 11.27
CA ASN A 16 8.43 -2.35 12.20
C ASN A 16 8.87 -0.91 11.85
N GLU A 17 10.04 -0.71 11.24
CA GLU A 17 10.48 0.62 10.76
C GLU A 17 9.57 1.14 9.65
N VAL A 18 9.02 0.26 8.81
CA VAL A 18 8.01 0.63 7.81
C VAL A 18 6.72 1.12 8.50
N GLY A 19 6.31 0.43 9.57
CA GLY A 19 5.17 0.84 10.39
C GLY A 19 5.40 2.22 11.04
N GLU A 20 6.58 2.44 11.62
CA GLU A 20 6.95 3.74 12.19
C GLU A 20 6.98 4.85 11.14
N TYR A 21 7.39 4.53 9.90
CA TYR A 21 7.31 5.49 8.80
C TYR A 21 5.86 5.92 8.52
N PHE A 22 4.91 4.99 8.39
CA PHE A 22 3.50 5.35 8.22
C PHE A 22 2.95 6.15 9.40
N ASN A 23 3.33 5.78 10.62
CA ASN A 23 2.98 6.55 11.81
C ASN A 23 3.51 8.00 11.74
N SER A 24 4.74 8.19 11.26
CA SER A 24 5.34 9.53 11.08
C SER A 24 4.58 10.37 10.04
N LEU A 25 4.03 9.73 8.99
CA LEU A 25 3.15 10.42 8.04
C LEU A 25 1.85 10.87 8.74
N GLY A 26 1.27 10.03 9.59
CA GLY A 26 0.11 10.39 10.40
C GLY A 26 0.37 11.60 11.32
N VAL A 27 1.54 11.68 11.94
CA VAL A 27 1.95 12.84 12.76
C VAL A 27 2.03 14.11 11.91
N LYS A 28 2.61 14.05 10.70
CA LYS A 28 2.65 15.20 9.78
C LYS A 28 1.26 15.65 9.35
N LEU A 29 0.31 14.73 9.18
CA LEU A 29 -1.09 15.10 8.92
C LEU A 29 -1.70 15.83 10.12
N GLU A 30 -1.40 15.40 11.35
CA GLU A 30 -1.84 16.11 12.55
C GLU A 30 -1.30 17.55 12.60
N GLU A 31 -0.01 17.74 12.31
CA GLU A 31 0.60 19.08 12.22
C GLU A 31 -0.09 19.95 11.18
N ALA A 32 -0.35 19.41 9.98
CA ALA A 32 -1.11 20.12 8.95
C ALA A 32 -2.53 20.51 9.42
N THR A 33 -3.21 19.66 10.19
CA THR A 33 -4.53 20.03 10.76
C THR A 33 -4.45 21.13 11.81
N LYS A 34 -3.34 21.25 12.54
CA LYS A 34 -3.09 22.36 13.49
C LYS A 34 -2.85 23.66 12.73
N GLU A 35 -2.07 23.63 11.65
CA GLU A 35 -1.88 24.82 10.80
C GLU A 35 -3.19 25.30 10.17
N LEU A 36 -4.02 24.38 9.68
CA LEU A 36 -5.36 24.71 9.19
C LEU A 36 -6.23 25.36 10.28
N GLU A 37 -6.14 24.90 11.53
CA GLU A 37 -6.85 25.50 12.65
C GLU A 37 -6.43 26.96 12.90
N GLU A 38 -5.14 27.27 12.78
CA GLU A 38 -4.66 28.66 12.89
C GLU A 38 -5.16 29.55 11.76
N VAL A 39 -5.31 29.01 10.54
CA VAL A 39 -5.95 29.74 9.42
C VAL A 39 -7.42 30.05 9.74
N ALA A 40 -8.15 29.11 10.35
CA ALA A 40 -9.53 29.32 10.73
C ALA A 40 -9.65 30.45 11.77
N LYS A 41 -8.86 30.41 12.84
CA LYS A 41 -8.87 31.44 13.89
C LYS A 41 -8.60 32.84 13.34
N LYS A 42 -7.62 33.00 12.45
CA LYS A 42 -7.33 34.29 11.80
C LYS A 42 -8.51 34.82 10.98
N SER A 43 -9.30 33.94 10.37
CA SER A 43 -10.48 34.36 9.61
C SER A 43 -11.64 34.86 10.49
N GLU A 44 -11.66 34.49 11.77
CA GLU A 44 -12.69 34.91 12.73
C GLU A 44 -12.41 36.32 13.29
N THR A 45 -11.16 36.78 13.25
CA THR A 45 -10.76 38.12 13.72
C THR A 45 -10.93 39.21 12.67
N ASP A 46 -10.93 38.85 11.38
CA ASP A 46 -10.80 39.81 10.27
C ASP A 46 -12.12 40.32 9.69
N THR A 47 -13.28 39.68 9.91
CA THR A 47 -14.58 40.21 9.40
C THR A 47 -15.78 39.42 9.95
N ASN A 48 -16.78 40.13 10.48
CA ASN A 48 -18.08 39.65 10.99
C ASN A 48 -18.11 38.87 12.33
N LYS A 49 -18.54 39.59 13.39
CA LYS A 49 -19.09 39.04 14.65
C LYS A 49 -20.47 38.36 14.46
N GLY A 50 -20.67 37.65 13.36
CA GLY A 50 -21.84 36.80 13.15
C GLY A 50 -21.65 35.43 13.83
N ASP A 51 -22.64 34.55 13.73
CA ASP A 51 -22.54 33.16 14.20
C ASP A 51 -21.32 32.47 13.57
N LEU A 52 -20.26 32.29 14.37
CA LEU A 52 -18.96 31.69 13.98
C LEU A 52 -19.14 30.31 13.32
N SER A 53 -20.23 29.62 13.65
CA SER A 53 -20.60 28.31 13.10
C SER A 53 -21.01 28.34 11.62
N LYS A 54 -21.26 29.53 11.03
CA LYS A 54 -21.64 29.73 9.62
C LYS A 54 -20.56 30.41 8.79
N ASN A 55 -19.34 30.52 9.32
CA ASN A 55 -18.22 31.07 8.58
C ASN A 55 -17.78 30.06 7.49
N PRO A 56 -17.90 30.40 6.19
CA PRO A 56 -17.56 29.46 5.11
C PRO A 56 -16.09 29.00 5.12
N ILE A 57 -15.18 29.84 5.65
CA ILE A 57 -13.76 29.50 5.84
C ILE A 57 -13.63 28.43 6.92
N ARG A 58 -14.33 28.59 8.05
CA ARG A 58 -14.34 27.63 9.17
C ARG A 58 -14.91 26.28 8.72
N GLU A 59 -16.00 26.29 7.97
CA GLU A 59 -16.62 25.08 7.40
C GLU A 59 -15.65 24.34 6.47
N ALA A 60 -15.02 25.05 5.53
CA ALA A 60 -14.05 24.45 4.60
C ALA A 60 -12.88 23.81 5.34
N ILE A 61 -12.35 24.48 6.37
CA ILE A 61 -11.25 23.97 7.18
C ILE A 61 -11.67 22.75 8.01
N ASN A 62 -12.85 22.77 8.62
CA ASN A 62 -13.33 21.65 9.43
C ASN A 62 -13.52 20.38 8.58
N VAL A 63 -14.04 20.51 7.35
CA VAL A 63 -14.13 19.39 6.41
C VAL A 63 -12.75 18.83 6.09
N ALA A 64 -11.78 19.70 5.76
CA ALA A 64 -10.42 19.27 5.44
C ALA A 64 -9.76 18.55 6.63
N LYS A 65 -9.88 19.10 7.83
CA LYS A 65 -9.35 18.48 9.06
C LYS A 65 -9.99 17.13 9.35
N GLY A 66 -11.30 16.99 9.13
CA GLY A 66 -11.99 15.71 9.28
C GLY A 66 -11.40 14.62 8.39
N ILE A 67 -11.21 14.92 7.11
CA ILE A 67 -10.65 13.99 6.13
C ILE A 67 -9.19 13.63 6.46
N LEU A 68 -8.35 14.63 6.78
CA LEU A 68 -6.96 14.40 7.16
C LEU A 68 -6.85 13.59 8.46
N GLY A 69 -7.77 13.80 9.41
CA GLY A 69 -7.88 13.00 10.64
C GLY A 69 -8.25 11.55 10.36
N THR A 70 -9.19 11.28 9.45
CA THR A 70 -9.51 9.92 9.00
C THR A 70 -8.31 9.25 8.34
N LEU A 71 -7.61 9.95 7.44
CA LEU A 71 -6.43 9.44 6.78
C LEU A 71 -5.31 9.12 7.80
N LYS A 72 -5.09 10.00 8.77
CA LYS A 72 -4.17 9.76 9.90
C LYS A 72 -4.49 8.46 10.64
N GLY A 73 -5.74 8.23 11.02
CA GLY A 73 -6.14 7.01 11.75
C GLY A 73 -5.86 5.71 10.96
N HIS A 74 -5.99 5.75 9.62
CA HIS A 74 -5.62 4.63 8.78
C HIS A 74 -4.09 4.42 8.70
N LEU A 75 -3.30 5.50 8.70
CA LEU A 75 -1.84 5.41 8.75
C LEU A 75 -1.33 4.88 10.10
N GLU A 76 -1.93 5.30 11.21
CA GLU A 76 -1.61 4.78 12.55
C GLU A 76 -1.92 3.27 12.66
N SER A 77 -2.94 2.80 11.95
CA SER A 77 -3.26 1.38 11.88
C SER A 77 -2.13 0.56 11.23
N LEU A 78 -1.38 1.14 10.28
CA LEU A 78 -0.23 0.49 9.66
C LEU A 78 1.01 0.40 10.57
N LYS A 79 1.07 1.15 11.68
CA LYS A 79 2.22 1.14 12.61
C LYS A 79 2.58 -0.26 13.12
N GLY A 80 1.56 -1.05 13.45
CA GLY A 80 1.71 -2.35 14.12
C GLY A 80 1.70 -3.57 13.21
N ILE A 81 1.84 -3.41 11.88
CA ILE A 81 1.73 -4.55 10.95
C ILE A 81 3.03 -5.35 10.85
N GLY A 82 4.16 -4.74 11.20
CA GLY A 82 5.50 -5.32 11.10
C GLY A 82 6.08 -5.75 12.44
N ASP A 83 7.16 -6.51 12.39
CA ASP A 83 7.96 -6.94 13.55
C ASP A 83 9.45 -6.58 13.36
N GLY A 84 10.32 -7.09 14.24
CA GLY A 84 11.77 -6.85 14.18
C GLY A 84 12.51 -7.63 13.08
N THR A 85 11.81 -8.37 12.22
CA THR A 85 12.41 -9.06 11.08
C THR A 85 12.64 -8.09 9.92
N ILE A 86 13.54 -8.45 9.00
CA ILE A 86 13.88 -7.60 7.85
C ILE A 86 12.78 -7.63 6.79
N VAL A 87 12.64 -6.53 6.05
CA VAL A 87 11.75 -6.49 4.88
C VAL A 87 12.23 -7.49 3.83
N GLY A 88 11.28 -8.26 3.31
CA GLY A 88 11.55 -9.29 2.31
C GLY A 88 12.28 -10.50 2.89
N GLU A 89 12.28 -10.71 4.21
CA GLU A 89 12.94 -11.88 4.82
C GLU A 89 12.60 -13.17 4.07
N ALA A 90 13.64 -13.91 3.69
CA ALA A 90 13.53 -15.20 3.05
C ALA A 90 14.03 -16.30 4.01
N ALA A 91 13.47 -17.49 3.88
CA ALA A 91 13.95 -18.69 4.53
C ALA A 91 15.34 -19.07 3.99
N SER A 92 16.00 -20.03 4.62
CA SER A 92 17.25 -20.60 4.13
C SER A 92 16.97 -22.02 3.65
N ASP A 93 16.98 -22.22 2.33
CA ASP A 93 16.78 -23.52 1.70
C ASP A 93 15.48 -24.26 2.09
N ALA A 94 14.42 -23.48 2.31
CA ALA A 94 13.17 -23.98 2.89
C ALA A 94 11.93 -23.20 2.41
N GLN A 95 10.76 -23.71 2.80
CA GLN A 95 9.50 -23.00 2.69
C GLN A 95 9.53 -21.69 3.49
N GLY A 96 8.73 -20.75 3.04
CA GLY A 96 8.46 -19.51 3.73
C GLY A 96 7.49 -19.71 4.89
N THR A 97 7.05 -18.59 5.45
CA THR A 97 6.11 -18.57 6.56
C THR A 97 4.98 -17.60 6.25
N THR A 98 3.77 -18.01 6.59
CA THR A 98 2.59 -17.17 6.43
C THR A 98 2.67 -15.96 7.35
N PRO A 99 2.27 -14.75 6.89
CA PRO A 99 2.17 -13.59 7.75
C PRO A 99 1.15 -13.81 8.84
N ALA A 100 1.36 -13.15 9.97
CA ALA A 100 0.42 -13.19 11.07
C ALA A 100 -0.94 -12.66 10.60
N ASP A 101 -2.00 -13.43 10.86
CA ASP A 101 -3.30 -13.21 10.23
C ASP A 101 -3.92 -11.86 10.61
N ASP A 102 -3.84 -11.49 11.88
CA ASP A 102 -4.38 -10.23 12.39
C ASP A 102 -3.67 -9.03 11.77
N GLU A 103 -2.34 -9.05 11.71
CA GLU A 103 -1.55 -8.00 11.09
C GLU A 103 -1.73 -7.93 9.58
N LEU A 104 -1.92 -9.07 8.91
CA LEU A 104 -2.23 -9.12 7.47
C LEU A 104 -3.60 -8.48 7.18
N LYS A 105 -4.63 -8.84 7.97
CA LYS A 105 -5.96 -8.23 7.88
C LYS A 105 -5.91 -6.73 8.17
N LYS A 106 -5.13 -6.33 9.17
CA LYS A 106 -4.94 -4.92 9.52
C LYS A 106 -4.28 -4.14 8.39
N ALA A 107 -3.23 -4.67 7.77
CA ALA A 107 -2.58 -4.08 6.61
C ALA A 107 -3.56 -3.93 5.45
N PHE A 108 -4.25 -5.01 5.07
CA PHE A 108 -5.24 -5.02 4.00
C PHE A 108 -6.35 -3.98 4.21
N LYS A 109 -6.99 -3.96 5.38
CA LYS A 109 -8.06 -2.99 5.71
C LYS A 109 -7.58 -1.55 5.67
N SER A 110 -6.38 -1.29 6.20
CA SER A 110 -5.82 0.06 6.23
C SER A 110 -5.51 0.56 4.82
N LEU A 111 -4.94 -0.29 3.95
CA LEU A 111 -4.69 0.03 2.55
C LEU A 111 -5.99 0.29 1.78
N GLN A 112 -7.01 -0.55 1.96
CA GLN A 112 -8.35 -0.32 1.39
C GLN A 112 -8.91 1.03 1.83
N ALA A 113 -8.84 1.35 3.13
CA ALA A 113 -9.40 2.57 3.67
C ALA A 113 -8.65 3.83 3.18
N ILE A 114 -7.32 3.78 3.05
CA ILE A 114 -6.52 4.86 2.47
C ILE A 114 -6.94 5.15 1.02
N VAL A 115 -7.06 4.10 0.19
CA VAL A 115 -7.49 4.26 -1.20
C VAL A 115 -8.95 4.74 -1.29
N LYS A 116 -9.80 4.28 -0.37
CA LYS A 116 -11.19 4.75 -0.27
C LYS A 116 -11.24 6.25 0.02
N VAL A 117 -10.50 6.74 1.02
CA VAL A 117 -10.41 8.17 1.33
C VAL A 117 -9.95 8.96 0.11
N ALA A 118 -8.92 8.49 -0.60
CA ALA A 118 -8.45 9.13 -1.82
C ALA A 118 -9.55 9.20 -2.90
N THR A 119 -10.29 8.11 -3.10
CA THR A 119 -11.39 8.06 -4.07
C THR A 119 -12.56 8.96 -3.68
N ASP A 120 -12.91 9.00 -2.39
CA ASP A 120 -13.98 9.85 -1.85
C ASP A 120 -13.67 11.34 -2.04
N VAL A 121 -12.38 11.70 -2.07
CA VAL A 121 -11.92 13.06 -2.40
C VAL A 121 -11.57 13.23 -3.88
N GLY A 122 -12.15 12.43 -4.77
CA GLY A 122 -12.07 12.65 -6.22
C GLY A 122 -10.77 12.18 -6.90
N ILE A 123 -9.89 11.44 -6.21
CA ILE A 123 -8.77 10.79 -6.88
C ILE A 123 -9.29 9.59 -7.68
N ALA A 124 -8.79 9.42 -8.90
CA ALA A 124 -9.19 8.33 -9.77
C ALA A 124 -8.97 6.96 -9.09
N LYS A 125 -9.92 6.04 -9.29
CA LYS A 125 -9.81 4.67 -8.82
C LYS A 125 -8.60 3.99 -9.47
N LEU A 126 -7.90 3.18 -8.68
CA LEU A 126 -6.83 2.34 -9.20
C LEU A 126 -7.41 1.28 -10.15
N ILE A 127 -6.65 0.97 -11.19
CA ILE A 127 -7.01 -0.02 -12.20
C ILE A 127 -6.18 -1.28 -11.95
N GLU A 128 -6.84 -2.43 -11.95
CA GLU A 128 -6.17 -3.70 -11.79
C GLU A 128 -5.40 -4.07 -13.07
N GLY A 129 -4.16 -4.53 -12.90
CA GLY A 129 -3.36 -5.06 -14.01
C GLY A 129 -3.96 -6.36 -14.55
N SER A 130 -4.02 -6.50 -15.88
CA SER A 130 -4.52 -7.70 -16.56
C SER A 130 -3.42 -8.68 -16.99
N THR A 131 -2.14 -8.27 -16.86
CA THR A 131 -0.98 -9.09 -17.22
C THR A 131 -0.96 -10.40 -16.44
N THR A 132 -0.84 -11.51 -17.17
CA THR A 132 -0.73 -12.87 -16.62
C THR A 132 0.72 -13.26 -16.30
N LEU A 133 0.95 -14.41 -15.67
CA LEU A 133 2.32 -14.89 -15.37
C LEU A 133 3.10 -15.31 -16.62
N LYS A 134 2.39 -15.60 -17.71
CA LYS A 134 2.99 -15.72 -19.02
C LYS A 134 3.00 -14.37 -19.72
N VAL A 135 4.19 -13.91 -20.07
CA VAL A 135 4.41 -12.71 -20.88
C VAL A 135 5.12 -13.15 -22.14
N ASP A 136 4.48 -12.90 -23.27
CA ASP A 136 4.85 -13.48 -24.57
C ASP A 136 4.95 -15.02 -24.50
N ASN A 137 6.14 -15.57 -24.77
CA ASN A 137 6.44 -16.99 -24.69
C ASN A 137 7.21 -17.39 -23.42
N VAL A 138 7.41 -16.47 -22.47
CA VAL A 138 8.12 -16.75 -21.22
C VAL A 138 7.12 -17.05 -20.11
N ASP A 139 7.19 -18.28 -19.58
CA ASP A 139 6.39 -18.72 -18.45
C ASP A 139 7.10 -18.40 -17.13
N ASN A 140 6.60 -17.39 -16.41
CA ASN A 140 7.15 -16.98 -15.11
C ASN A 140 6.39 -17.57 -13.92
N LYS A 141 5.45 -18.49 -14.12
CA LYS A 141 4.56 -18.95 -13.05
C LYS A 141 5.29 -19.55 -11.85
N ASP A 142 6.44 -20.18 -12.08
CA ASP A 142 7.25 -20.74 -11.00
C ASP A 142 7.83 -19.67 -10.07
N GLY A 143 7.87 -18.40 -10.51
CA GLY A 143 8.19 -17.28 -9.62
C GLY A 143 7.23 -17.16 -8.43
N ALA A 144 6.00 -17.64 -8.53
CA ALA A 144 5.07 -17.68 -7.40
C ALA A 144 5.49 -18.67 -6.30
N LYS A 145 6.39 -19.64 -6.58
CA LYS A 145 6.86 -20.63 -5.59
C LYS A 145 7.63 -20.01 -4.43
N ILE A 146 8.14 -18.79 -4.56
CA ILE A 146 8.74 -18.06 -3.43
C ILE A 146 7.71 -17.73 -2.33
N LEU A 147 6.42 -17.95 -2.58
CA LEU A 147 5.34 -17.82 -1.60
C LEU A 147 4.92 -19.16 -0.96
N ALA A 148 5.65 -20.25 -1.23
CA ALA A 148 5.32 -21.58 -0.71
C ALA A 148 5.48 -21.65 0.82
N THR A 149 4.50 -22.27 1.49
CA THR A 149 4.44 -22.37 2.96
C THR A 149 4.15 -23.78 3.49
N SER A 150 3.71 -24.71 2.64
CA SER A 150 3.25 -26.04 3.09
C SER A 150 3.95 -27.23 2.42
N ALA A 151 4.19 -27.19 1.11
CA ALA A 151 4.87 -28.28 0.39
C ALA A 151 5.64 -27.74 -0.81
N GLY A 152 6.86 -28.27 -1.01
CA GLY A 152 7.79 -27.78 -2.04
C GLY A 152 8.43 -26.44 -1.67
N LYS A 153 9.69 -26.25 -2.05
CA LYS A 153 10.41 -24.97 -1.99
C LYS A 153 10.72 -24.53 -3.42
N PRO A 154 10.99 -23.23 -3.66
CA PRO A 154 11.43 -22.79 -4.98
C PRO A 154 12.78 -23.43 -5.35
N GLU A 155 12.99 -23.54 -6.65
CA GLU A 155 14.23 -24.02 -7.28
C GLU A 155 15.13 -22.85 -7.69
N ALA A 156 16.35 -23.16 -8.13
CA ALA A 156 17.40 -22.19 -8.40
C ALA A 156 17.00 -21.07 -9.39
N GLY A 157 16.05 -21.31 -10.30
CA GLY A 157 15.57 -20.32 -11.28
C GLY A 157 14.36 -19.48 -10.84
N ASP A 158 13.68 -19.86 -9.76
CA ASP A 158 12.35 -19.32 -9.47
C ASP A 158 12.39 -17.87 -8.96
N ALA A 159 13.44 -17.49 -8.23
CA ALA A 159 13.63 -16.09 -7.81
C ALA A 159 13.79 -15.15 -9.01
N GLY A 160 14.48 -15.60 -10.07
CA GLY A 160 14.61 -14.83 -11.32
C GLY A 160 13.26 -14.62 -12.00
N LYS A 161 12.42 -15.65 -12.06
CA LYS A 161 11.04 -15.56 -12.57
C LYS A 161 10.17 -14.63 -11.73
N ALA A 162 10.32 -14.66 -10.40
CA ALA A 162 9.63 -13.72 -9.51
C ALA A 162 10.05 -12.27 -9.76
N ALA A 163 11.35 -12.03 -10.00
CA ALA A 163 11.84 -10.71 -10.41
C ALA A 163 11.24 -10.26 -11.75
N MET A 164 11.08 -11.17 -12.72
CA MET A 164 10.42 -10.89 -14.00
C MET A 164 8.94 -10.52 -13.82
N ILE A 165 8.20 -11.23 -12.94
CA ILE A 165 6.82 -10.85 -12.58
C ILE A 165 6.79 -9.41 -12.06
N LEU A 166 7.66 -9.06 -11.12
CA LEU A 166 7.73 -7.70 -10.56
C LEU A 166 8.10 -6.63 -11.59
N ALA A 167 8.87 -6.97 -12.62
CA ALA A 167 9.24 -6.05 -13.68
C ALA A 167 8.05 -5.67 -14.57
N THR A 168 7.04 -6.55 -14.68
CA THR A 168 5.86 -6.37 -15.53
C THR A 168 4.69 -5.65 -14.85
N VAL A 169 4.83 -5.34 -13.56
CA VAL A 169 3.75 -4.83 -12.70
C VAL A 169 4.14 -3.50 -12.08
N SER A 170 3.26 -2.51 -12.14
CA SER A 170 3.42 -1.24 -11.44
C SER A 170 3.03 -1.35 -9.95
N GLY A 171 3.51 -0.42 -9.12
CA GLY A 171 3.07 -0.36 -7.72
C GLY A 171 1.56 -0.12 -7.59
N GLU A 172 0.96 0.65 -8.51
CA GLU A 172 -0.47 0.97 -8.50
C GLU A 172 -1.32 -0.25 -8.86
N GLU A 173 -0.90 -1.05 -9.85
CA GLU A 173 -1.56 -2.33 -10.18
C GLU A 173 -1.48 -3.32 -9.01
N MET A 174 -0.34 -3.34 -8.31
CA MET A 174 -0.14 -4.16 -7.12
C MET A 174 -1.08 -3.73 -5.99
N LEU A 175 -1.13 -2.42 -5.70
CA LEU A 175 -2.04 -1.86 -4.71
C LEU A 175 -3.51 -2.11 -5.08
N ALA A 176 -3.88 -1.96 -6.35
CA ALA A 176 -5.21 -2.28 -6.87
C ALA A 176 -5.57 -3.75 -6.61
N SER A 177 -4.68 -4.69 -6.94
CA SER A 177 -4.90 -6.11 -6.73
C SER A 177 -5.06 -6.46 -5.24
N ILE A 178 -4.31 -5.79 -4.36
CA ILE A 178 -4.45 -5.95 -2.91
C ILE A 178 -5.84 -5.46 -2.45
N ILE A 179 -6.25 -4.24 -2.78
CA ILE A 179 -7.52 -3.69 -2.28
C ILE A 179 -8.76 -4.36 -2.87
N LEU A 180 -8.63 -5.02 -4.02
CA LEU A 180 -9.70 -5.82 -4.64
C LEU A 180 -9.79 -7.25 -4.10
N SER A 181 -8.81 -7.68 -3.30
CA SER A 181 -8.86 -8.96 -2.59
C SER A 181 -9.97 -8.97 -1.52
N LYS A 182 -10.24 -10.12 -0.92
CA LYS A 182 -11.13 -10.26 0.24
C LYS A 182 -10.34 -10.59 1.49
N GLU A 183 -10.78 -10.06 2.62
CA GLU A 183 -10.20 -10.38 3.92
C GLU A 183 -10.20 -11.90 4.21
N SER A 184 -11.28 -12.57 3.79
CA SER A 184 -11.53 -13.99 3.98
C SER A 184 -10.84 -14.90 2.96
N ASP A 185 -10.08 -14.35 2.02
CA ASP A 185 -9.36 -15.17 1.04
C ASP A 185 -8.37 -16.07 1.77
N ALA A 186 -8.47 -17.38 1.55
CA ALA A 186 -7.66 -18.38 2.24
C ALA A 186 -6.34 -18.67 1.52
N ALA A 187 -5.44 -19.41 2.18
CA ALA A 187 -4.30 -20.01 1.49
C ALA A 187 -4.76 -20.96 0.36
N LEU A 188 -3.94 -21.12 -0.67
CA LEU A 188 -4.27 -21.95 -1.83
C LEU A 188 -4.26 -23.44 -1.51
N ASN A 189 -5.42 -24.06 -1.66
CA ASN A 189 -5.62 -25.51 -1.63
C ASN A 189 -5.79 -26.14 -3.03
N ASN A 190 -5.85 -25.32 -4.08
CA ASN A 190 -5.92 -25.70 -5.48
C ASN A 190 -4.96 -24.84 -6.30
N ALA A 191 -4.72 -25.23 -7.55
CA ALA A 191 -3.95 -24.43 -8.50
C ALA A 191 -4.48 -22.99 -8.57
N ALA A 192 -3.55 -22.03 -8.54
CA ALA A 192 -3.83 -20.63 -8.77
C ALA A 192 -4.54 -20.43 -10.12
N SER A 193 -5.34 -19.38 -10.23
CA SER A 193 -6.10 -19.04 -11.43
C SER A 193 -6.17 -17.52 -11.61
N GLY A 194 -6.81 -17.05 -12.68
CA GLY A 194 -7.07 -15.62 -12.90
C GLY A 194 -7.97 -14.97 -11.83
N LEU A 195 -8.61 -15.77 -10.97
CA LEU A 195 -9.42 -15.31 -9.84
C LEU A 195 -8.65 -15.28 -8.51
N THR A 196 -7.44 -15.83 -8.48
CA THR A 196 -6.61 -15.84 -7.27
C THR A 196 -6.13 -14.44 -6.94
N THR A 197 -6.35 -14.01 -5.70
CA THR A 197 -6.09 -12.65 -5.24
C THR A 197 -4.73 -12.49 -4.59
N ALA A 198 -4.30 -11.24 -4.36
CA ALA A 198 -3.08 -10.95 -3.62
C ALA A 198 -3.14 -11.49 -2.19
N MET A 199 -4.31 -11.52 -1.54
CA MET A 199 -4.48 -12.10 -0.21
C MET A 199 -4.32 -13.62 -0.22
N ASN A 200 -4.81 -14.33 -1.24
CA ASN A 200 -4.53 -15.78 -1.37
C ASN A 200 -3.02 -16.04 -1.45
N PHE A 201 -2.32 -15.30 -2.32
CA PHE A 201 -0.88 -15.39 -2.50
C PHE A 201 -0.11 -15.00 -1.22
N ALA A 202 -0.53 -13.94 -0.55
CA ALA A 202 0.03 -13.50 0.73
C ALA A 202 -0.20 -14.49 1.87
N ARG A 203 -1.10 -15.47 1.72
CA ARG A 203 -1.32 -16.60 2.65
C ARG A 203 -0.60 -17.88 2.22
N GLY A 204 -0.23 -17.99 0.94
CA GLY A 204 0.64 -19.04 0.43
C GLY A 204 -0.12 -20.31 0.07
N GLY A 205 0.57 -21.45 0.11
CA GLY A 205 0.08 -22.74 -0.35
C GLY A 205 1.24 -23.70 -0.60
N SER A 206 1.02 -24.74 -1.40
CA SER A 206 2.11 -25.56 -1.93
C SER A 206 2.73 -24.88 -3.15
N ALA A 207 4.00 -25.19 -3.45
CA ALA A 207 4.68 -24.71 -4.66
C ALA A 207 3.88 -25.05 -5.93
N ALA A 208 3.28 -26.25 -5.99
CA ALA A 208 2.46 -26.69 -7.11
C ALA A 208 1.15 -25.88 -7.23
N HIS A 209 0.50 -25.53 -6.12
CA HIS A 209 -0.70 -24.71 -6.15
C HIS A 209 -0.38 -23.27 -6.58
N LEU A 210 0.72 -22.71 -6.09
CA LEU A 210 1.13 -21.34 -6.40
C LEU A 210 1.53 -21.17 -7.86
N ALA A 211 2.28 -22.13 -8.42
CA ALA A 211 2.71 -22.15 -9.82
C ALA A 211 1.73 -22.92 -10.74
N GLY A 212 0.50 -23.16 -10.29
CA GLY A 212 -0.41 -24.13 -10.89
C GLY A 212 -1.03 -23.71 -12.23
N ALA A 213 -1.12 -22.40 -12.50
CA ALA A 213 -1.58 -21.90 -13.80
C ALA A 213 -0.85 -20.60 -14.20
N ASP A 214 -0.63 -20.43 -15.50
CA ASP A 214 -0.10 -19.22 -16.09
C ASP A 214 -1.13 -18.07 -16.13
N ALA A 215 -2.42 -18.40 -16.09
CA ALA A 215 -3.54 -17.45 -16.10
C ALA A 215 -3.68 -16.60 -14.82
N ALA A 216 -2.94 -16.89 -13.75
CA ALA A 216 -2.92 -16.02 -12.58
C ALA A 216 -2.37 -14.63 -12.94
N LYS A 217 -2.86 -13.59 -12.27
CA LYS A 217 -2.44 -12.22 -12.54
C LYS A 217 -1.09 -11.94 -11.90
N ALA A 218 -0.18 -11.34 -12.66
CA ALA A 218 1.14 -10.92 -12.19
C ALA A 218 1.02 -9.94 -11.00
N ALA A 219 0.06 -9.02 -11.06
CA ALA A 219 -0.19 -8.06 -9.98
C ALA A 219 -0.62 -8.73 -8.67
N ALA A 220 -1.37 -9.82 -8.73
CA ALA A 220 -1.79 -10.58 -7.55
C ALA A 220 -0.61 -11.29 -6.89
N VAL A 221 0.26 -11.93 -7.68
CA VAL A 221 1.50 -12.56 -7.15
C VAL A 221 2.41 -11.50 -6.54
N ALA A 222 2.64 -10.39 -7.26
CA ALA A 222 3.45 -9.28 -6.79
C ALA A 222 2.93 -8.67 -5.48
N GLY A 223 1.61 -8.49 -5.36
CA GLY A 223 0.95 -8.02 -4.15
C GLY A 223 1.09 -9.00 -2.99
N GLY A 224 0.99 -10.30 -3.26
CA GLY A 224 1.26 -11.35 -2.28
C GLY A 224 2.70 -11.32 -1.76
N ILE A 225 3.68 -11.12 -2.64
CA ILE A 225 5.10 -10.98 -2.28
C ILE A 225 5.30 -9.73 -1.41
N ALA A 226 4.73 -8.59 -1.79
CA ALA A 226 4.87 -7.36 -1.02
C ALA A 226 4.24 -7.47 0.38
N LEU A 227 3.02 -7.99 0.48
CA LEU A 227 2.35 -8.22 1.77
C LEU A 227 3.18 -9.15 2.66
N ARG A 228 3.70 -10.24 2.10
CA ARG A 228 4.56 -11.18 2.84
C ARG A 228 5.90 -10.56 3.28
N SER A 229 6.41 -9.62 2.49
CA SER A 229 7.66 -8.94 2.76
C SER A 229 7.54 -7.85 3.84
N LEU A 230 6.34 -7.32 4.07
CA LEU A 230 6.08 -6.21 4.99
C LEU A 230 5.42 -6.65 6.30
N VAL A 231 4.58 -7.68 6.27
CA VAL A 231 3.77 -8.09 7.42
C VAL A 231 4.57 -9.03 8.33
N LYS A 232 4.33 -8.88 9.64
CA LYS A 232 4.85 -9.70 10.73
C LYS A 232 4.76 -11.19 10.43
N THR A 233 5.78 -11.94 10.84
CA THR A 233 6.06 -13.37 10.56
C THR A 233 6.15 -13.77 9.08
N GLY A 234 5.79 -12.91 8.14
CA GLY A 234 5.83 -13.20 6.71
C GLY A 234 7.26 -13.49 6.25
N LYS A 235 7.48 -14.65 5.65
CA LYS A 235 8.79 -15.04 5.13
C LYS A 235 8.63 -15.67 3.75
N LEU A 236 9.48 -15.29 2.81
CA LEU A 236 9.52 -15.89 1.48
C LEU A 236 10.27 -17.23 1.51
N ALA A 237 9.85 -18.18 0.70
CA ALA A 237 10.57 -19.44 0.51
C ALA A 237 11.81 -19.21 -0.36
N SER A 238 12.87 -19.99 -0.16
CA SER A 238 14.09 -19.90 -0.97
C SER A 238 14.65 -21.26 -1.34
N ALA A 239 15.43 -21.28 -2.41
CA ALA A 239 16.23 -22.43 -2.81
C ALA A 239 17.51 -22.51 -1.98
N ALA A 240 18.34 -23.50 -2.29
CA ALA A 240 19.66 -23.65 -1.70
C ALA A 240 20.55 -22.43 -1.98
N ALA A 241 21.68 -22.35 -1.28
CA ALA A 241 22.66 -21.30 -1.50
C ALA A 241 23.08 -21.24 -2.98
N GLY A 242 23.20 -20.03 -3.52
CA GLY A 242 23.43 -19.77 -4.94
C GLY A 242 22.23 -19.08 -5.58
N GLN A 243 21.95 -19.42 -6.83
CA GLN A 243 20.81 -18.89 -7.57
C GLN A 243 19.50 -19.29 -6.87
N GLY A 244 18.59 -18.34 -6.66
CA GLY A 244 17.35 -18.56 -5.90
C GLY A 244 17.52 -18.67 -4.38
N GLY A 245 18.75 -18.50 -3.86
CA GLY A 245 19.03 -18.53 -2.43
C GLY A 245 18.44 -17.32 -1.68
N GLN A 246 18.57 -17.36 -0.34
CA GLN A 246 17.98 -16.38 0.59
C GLN A 246 18.20 -14.92 0.17
N GLY A 247 19.42 -14.54 -0.21
CA GLY A 247 19.75 -13.16 -0.58
C GLY A 247 19.10 -12.68 -1.88
N GLU A 248 18.91 -13.56 -2.88
CA GLU A 248 18.23 -13.19 -4.12
C GLU A 248 16.72 -13.05 -3.90
N VAL A 249 16.11 -13.99 -3.18
CA VAL A 249 14.70 -13.92 -2.83
C VAL A 249 14.40 -12.69 -1.96
N GLN A 250 15.31 -12.34 -1.05
CA GLN A 250 15.15 -11.13 -0.25
C GLN A 250 15.09 -9.87 -1.13
N LYS A 251 15.94 -9.77 -2.15
CA LYS A 251 15.90 -8.63 -3.09
C LYS A 251 14.56 -8.57 -3.82
N VAL A 252 14.00 -9.71 -4.22
CA VAL A 252 12.65 -9.77 -4.83
C VAL A 252 11.61 -9.22 -3.85
N GLY A 253 11.63 -9.68 -2.60
CA GLY A 253 10.74 -9.16 -1.55
C GLY A 253 10.88 -7.66 -1.31
N LEU A 254 12.12 -7.16 -1.29
CA LEU A 254 12.43 -5.74 -1.11
C LEU A 254 11.92 -4.88 -2.27
N ILE A 255 12.08 -5.33 -3.51
CA ILE A 255 11.57 -4.65 -4.71
C ILE A 255 10.05 -4.59 -4.66
N ALA A 256 9.38 -5.70 -4.33
CA ALA A 256 7.92 -5.75 -4.21
C ALA A 256 7.41 -4.79 -3.13
N ALA A 257 8.04 -4.83 -1.95
CA ALA A 257 7.72 -3.94 -0.84
C ALA A 257 7.87 -2.46 -1.23
N ASN A 258 9.01 -2.07 -1.82
CA ASN A 258 9.24 -0.68 -2.22
C ASN A 258 8.28 -0.21 -3.31
N LYS A 259 7.96 -1.04 -4.31
CA LYS A 259 6.92 -0.70 -5.32
C LYS A 259 5.57 -0.42 -4.66
N LEU A 260 5.16 -1.24 -3.69
CA LEU A 260 3.91 -1.02 -2.96
C LEU A 260 3.97 0.26 -2.12
N LEU A 261 5.07 0.50 -1.39
CA LEU A 261 5.24 1.69 -0.55
C LEU A 261 5.14 2.98 -1.36
N VAL A 262 5.79 3.03 -2.52
CA VAL A 262 5.71 4.17 -3.45
C VAL A 262 4.26 4.42 -3.88
N ALA A 263 3.53 3.38 -4.30
CA ALA A 263 2.13 3.54 -4.73
C ALA A 263 1.21 4.01 -3.60
N VAL A 264 1.41 3.51 -2.38
CA VAL A 264 0.66 3.94 -1.20
C VAL A 264 0.98 5.40 -0.87
N GLU A 265 2.25 5.80 -0.93
CA GLU A 265 2.62 7.18 -0.67
C GLU A 265 2.09 8.15 -1.74
N GLU A 266 2.14 7.76 -3.01
CA GLU A 266 1.59 8.56 -4.10
C GLU A 266 0.09 8.80 -3.95
N ILE A 267 -0.69 7.77 -3.60
CA ILE A 267 -2.13 7.94 -3.41
C ILE A 267 -2.44 8.83 -2.19
N ILE A 268 -1.66 8.72 -1.10
CA ILE A 268 -1.74 9.61 0.07
C ILE A 268 -1.45 11.05 -0.35
N LYS A 269 -0.34 11.29 -1.06
CA LYS A 269 0.05 12.63 -1.54
C LYS A 269 -1.04 13.25 -2.42
N LYS A 270 -1.59 12.47 -3.37
CA LYS A 270 -2.68 12.90 -4.24
C LYS A 270 -3.91 13.29 -3.41
N ALA A 271 -4.33 12.46 -2.47
CA ALA A 271 -5.46 12.74 -1.58
C ALA A 271 -5.25 14.01 -0.74
N VAL A 272 -4.11 14.14 -0.06
CA VAL A 272 -3.78 15.32 0.77
C VAL A 272 -3.77 16.59 -0.05
N LYS A 273 -3.14 16.57 -1.25
CA LYS A 273 -3.12 17.72 -2.16
C LYS A 273 -4.54 18.13 -2.58
N ASN A 274 -5.41 17.17 -2.91
CA ASN A 274 -6.77 17.50 -3.31
C ASN A 274 -7.58 18.10 -2.15
N VAL A 275 -7.50 17.50 -0.95
CA VAL A 275 -8.17 18.02 0.27
C VAL A 275 -7.75 19.46 0.57
N ILE A 276 -6.45 19.75 0.57
CA ILE A 276 -5.95 21.11 0.83
C ILE A 276 -6.33 22.06 -0.31
N GLY A 277 -6.27 21.60 -1.56
CA GLY A 277 -6.66 22.38 -2.73
C GLY A 277 -8.14 22.79 -2.71
N GLU A 278 -9.03 21.88 -2.37
CA GLU A 278 -10.46 22.16 -2.22
C GLU A 278 -10.74 23.13 -1.07
N ALA A 279 -10.08 22.93 0.07
CA ALA A 279 -10.19 23.84 1.21
C ALA A 279 -9.77 25.25 0.80
N LYS A 280 -8.59 25.38 0.18
CA LYS A 280 -8.09 26.66 -0.34
C LYS A 280 -9.08 27.32 -1.29
N GLY A 281 -9.60 26.58 -2.28
CA GLY A 281 -10.56 27.12 -3.25
C GLY A 281 -11.84 27.65 -2.60
N LYS A 282 -12.33 27.01 -1.55
CA LYS A 282 -13.48 27.52 -0.77
C LYS A 282 -13.13 28.76 0.06
N ILE A 283 -11.93 28.80 0.63
CA ILE A 283 -11.45 29.94 1.41
C ILE A 283 -11.27 31.16 0.52
N ASP A 284 -10.67 31.00 -0.66
CA ASP A 284 -10.44 32.08 -1.62
C ASP A 284 -11.78 32.69 -2.06
N LYS A 285 -12.77 31.86 -2.42
CA LYS A 285 -14.14 32.31 -2.75
C LYS A 285 -14.82 33.05 -1.61
N ALA A 286 -14.62 32.62 -0.37
CA ALA A 286 -15.22 33.27 0.80
C ALA A 286 -14.61 34.66 1.09
N ARG A 287 -13.38 34.91 0.60
CA ARG A 287 -12.66 36.19 0.73
C ARG A 287 -12.89 37.15 -0.43
N GLU A 288 -13.46 36.69 -1.53
CA GLU A 288 -13.80 37.56 -2.66
C GLU A 288 -14.76 38.67 -2.19
N PRO A 289 -14.45 39.96 -2.43
CA PRO A 289 -15.33 41.05 -2.04
C PRO A 289 -16.66 40.90 -2.77
N LYS A 290 -17.78 40.89 -2.01
CA LYS A 290 -19.12 40.86 -2.60
C LYS A 290 -19.30 42.10 -3.48
N ALA A 291 -19.78 41.91 -4.72
CA ALA A 291 -20.03 43.00 -5.64
C ALA A 291 -20.96 44.06 -5.00
N VAL A 292 -20.53 45.32 -5.05
CA VAL A 292 -21.30 46.47 -4.59
C VAL A 292 -22.54 46.60 -5.49
N GLY A 293 -23.73 46.20 -5.00
CA GLY A 293 -24.97 46.41 -5.76
C GLY A 293 -26.16 45.47 -5.54
N GLN A 294 -26.18 44.57 -4.55
CA GLN A 294 -27.41 43.86 -4.17
C GLN A 294 -27.73 44.13 -2.71
N GLN A 295 -28.50 45.21 -2.49
CA GLN A 295 -29.35 45.40 -1.32
C GLN A 295 -30.69 44.72 -1.56
#